data_AF-A0A7J9W263-F1
#
_entry.id   AF-A0A7J9W263-F1
#
_cell.length_a   1.000
_cell.length_b   1.000
_cell.length_c   1.000
_cell.angle_alpha   90.00
_cell.angle_beta   90.00
_cell.angle_gamma   90.00
#
_symmetry.space_group_name_H-M   'P 1'
#
loop_
_entity.id
_entity.type
_entity.pdbx_description
1 polymer ?
#
loop_
_entity_poly.entity_id
_entity_poly.type
_entity_poly.pdbx_seq_one_letter_code
_entity_poly.pdbx_strand_id
1 'polypeptide(L)'
;MATRPFPRCSSANRRWSTRVSARYWRRCALSGRTGGGRHRPARTRRLPPHARGGPRDHRRRHRRIRQTHRRPPADARRPRRFNLGGPVNRAARRLWGAPVVVSTSLAANTAYLVDFAGSTELHMRQDATVDWSENLYDPDALGAGVGASDWARNLIRWRAEMRAGFVVKRAAGVVKIDLTQPV
;
A
#
# COMPACT_ATOMS: atom_id res chain seq x y z
N MET A 1 -64.87 -14.74 -25.48
CA MET A 1 -63.61 -15.24 -26.08
C MET A 1 -62.48 -14.87 -25.14
N ALA A 2 -61.94 -15.85 -24.41
CA ALA A 2 -61.01 -15.63 -23.30
C ALA A 2 -59.58 -16.04 -23.72
N THR A 3 -58.64 -15.09 -23.71
CA THR A 3 -57.23 -15.32 -24.04
C THR A 3 -56.45 -15.55 -22.74
N ARG A 4 -55.81 -16.73 -22.64
CA ARG A 4 -55.04 -17.19 -21.47
C ARG A 4 -53.69 -16.46 -21.37
N PRO A 5 -53.17 -16.21 -20.15
CA PRO A 5 -51.80 -15.71 -19.95
C PRO A 5 -50.75 -16.81 -20.08
N PHE A 6 -49.60 -16.47 -20.69
CA PHE A 6 -48.42 -17.32 -20.84
C PHE A 6 -47.71 -17.59 -19.49
N PRO A 7 -47.10 -18.77 -19.30
CA PRO A 7 -46.40 -19.13 -18.07
C PRO A 7 -45.04 -18.43 -17.94
N ARG A 8 -44.72 -18.01 -16.71
CA ARG A 8 -43.42 -17.48 -16.29
C ARG A 8 -42.38 -18.61 -16.31
N CYS A 9 -41.29 -18.43 -17.04
CA CYS A 9 -40.14 -19.33 -16.99
C CYS A 9 -39.28 -18.98 -15.76
N SER A 10 -39.29 -19.86 -14.76
CA SER A 10 -38.42 -19.78 -13.57
C SER A 10 -37.02 -20.27 -13.93
N SER A 11 -36.05 -19.37 -14.06
CA SER A 11 -34.64 -19.77 -14.12
C SER A 11 -34.09 -20.00 -12.71
N ALA A 12 -33.67 -21.23 -12.49
CA ALA A 12 -33.22 -21.76 -11.21
C ALA A 12 -31.91 -21.11 -10.75
N ASN A 13 -31.95 -20.71 -9.49
CA ASN A 13 -30.91 -20.09 -8.67
C ASN A 13 -29.81 -21.12 -8.36
N ARG A 14 -28.62 -21.05 -8.98
CA ARG A 14 -27.43 -21.81 -8.51
C ARG A 14 -26.54 -20.90 -7.68
N ARG A 15 -26.82 -20.86 -6.38
CA ARG A 15 -25.93 -20.30 -5.35
C ARG A 15 -24.69 -21.20 -5.22
N TRP A 16 -23.53 -20.67 -5.58
CA TRP A 16 -22.24 -21.18 -5.11
C TRP A 16 -21.80 -20.32 -3.94
N SER A 17 -21.92 -20.85 -2.72
CA SER A 17 -21.45 -20.20 -1.50
C SER A 17 -19.96 -20.50 -1.30
N THR A 18 -19.09 -19.54 -1.56
CA THR A 18 -17.71 -19.57 -1.07
C THR A 18 -17.64 -18.83 0.25
N ARG A 19 -17.73 -19.57 1.36
CA ARG A 19 -17.31 -19.08 2.69
C ARG A 19 -15.79 -19.02 2.70
N VAL A 20 -15.21 -17.85 2.51
CA VAL A 20 -13.81 -17.59 2.87
C VAL A 20 -13.79 -16.94 4.24
N SER A 21 -13.41 -17.73 5.23
CA SER A 21 -13.39 -17.38 6.65
C SER A 21 -12.27 -16.39 6.97
N ALA A 22 -12.65 -15.21 7.43
CA ALA A 22 -11.77 -14.28 8.13
C ALA A 22 -11.44 -14.82 9.53
N ARG A 23 -10.34 -15.56 9.68
CA ARG A 23 -9.75 -15.93 11.00
C ARG A 23 -8.27 -16.34 10.88
N TYR A 24 -7.44 -15.42 10.42
CA TYR A 24 -5.98 -15.46 10.56
C TYR A 24 -5.59 -13.98 10.48
N TRP A 25 -5.36 -13.26 11.58
CA TRP A 25 -4.03 -13.00 12.11
C TRP A 25 -4.18 -12.34 13.49
N ARG A 26 -4.36 -13.16 14.52
CA ARG A 26 -4.07 -12.82 15.93
C ARG A 26 -3.19 -13.93 16.49
N ARG A 27 -1.87 -13.85 16.24
CA ARG A 27 -0.80 -14.51 17.00
C ARG A 27 0.54 -14.17 16.36
N CYS A 28 1.14 -13.07 16.83
CA CYS A 28 2.59 -12.85 16.76
C CYS A 28 2.95 -11.80 17.83
N ALA A 29 2.61 -12.13 19.07
CA ALA A 29 3.21 -11.57 20.26
C ALA A 29 3.39 -12.75 21.22
N LEU A 30 4.60 -12.89 21.75
CA LEU A 30 5.04 -13.91 22.72
C LEU A 30 5.49 -15.26 22.12
N SER A 31 6.76 -15.33 21.72
CA SER A 31 7.65 -16.40 22.19
C SER A 31 9.10 -15.95 22.06
N GLY A 32 9.69 -15.59 23.20
CA GLY A 32 11.13 -15.44 23.34
C GLY A 32 11.73 -16.75 23.83
N ARG A 33 12.99 -16.98 23.42
CA ARG A 33 14.07 -17.73 24.09
C ARG A 33 13.92 -19.25 24.26
N THR A 34 14.79 -20.03 23.61
CA THR A 34 16.08 -20.54 24.15
C THR A 34 16.69 -21.64 23.25
N GLY A 35 18.01 -21.79 23.29
CA GLY A 35 18.78 -22.95 22.78
C GLY A 35 19.31 -22.77 21.36
N GLY A 36 20.61 -22.75 21.05
CA GLY A 36 21.72 -23.47 21.67
C GLY A 36 22.25 -24.49 20.65
N GLY A 37 23.22 -24.10 19.81
CA GLY A 37 23.76 -24.99 18.78
C GLY A 37 24.98 -24.40 18.10
N ARG A 38 26.16 -24.78 18.60
CA ARG A 38 27.50 -24.38 18.13
C ARG A 38 27.82 -25.12 16.82
N HIS A 39 28.33 -24.42 15.81
CA HIS A 39 29.30 -25.00 14.87
C HIS A 39 30.31 -23.94 14.40
N ARG A 40 31.54 -24.07 14.91
CA ARG A 40 32.77 -23.48 14.34
C ARG A 40 33.28 -24.36 13.22
N PRO A 41 33.93 -23.79 12.19
CA PRO A 41 35.04 -24.47 11.55
C PRO A 41 36.38 -23.74 11.74
N ALA A 42 37.36 -24.55 12.12
CA ALA A 42 38.81 -24.53 11.93
C ALA A 42 39.56 -23.19 11.80
N ARG A 43 40.32 -22.89 12.87
CA ARG A 43 41.57 -22.12 12.82
C ARG A 43 42.69 -22.98 12.24
N THR A 44 43.35 -22.53 11.17
CA THR A 44 44.70 -22.97 10.83
C THR A 44 45.71 -21.94 11.34
N ARG A 45 46.47 -22.34 12.36
CA ARG A 45 47.68 -21.65 12.83
C ARG A 45 48.82 -21.95 11.84
N ARG A 46 49.50 -20.90 11.35
CA ARG A 46 50.92 -20.95 11.01
C ARG A 46 51.59 -19.60 11.34
N LEU A 47 52.63 -19.66 12.16
CA LEU A 47 53.69 -18.67 12.42
C LEU A 47 54.95 -19.49 12.77
N PRO A 48 56.16 -18.90 12.83
CA PRO A 48 56.89 -17.98 11.96
C PRO A 48 58.29 -18.60 11.60
N PRO A 49 59.35 -17.91 11.08
CA PRO A 49 60.18 -16.99 11.90
C PRO A 49 60.95 -15.84 11.17
N HIS A 50 61.39 -14.87 11.99
CA HIS A 50 62.59 -13.99 11.93
C HIS A 50 63.09 -13.35 10.61
N ALA A 51 63.28 -12.02 10.62
CA ALA A 51 64.62 -11.38 10.56
C ALA A 51 64.57 -9.83 10.39
N ARG A 52 65.34 -9.14 11.26
CA ARG A 52 66.21 -7.95 11.02
C ARG A 52 65.53 -6.66 10.47
N GLY A 53 65.54 -5.50 11.13
CA GLY A 53 66.65 -4.81 11.79
C GLY A 53 67.47 -3.97 10.79
N GLY A 54 67.15 -2.68 10.62
CA GLY A 54 67.90 -1.73 9.77
C GLY A 54 67.27 -0.31 9.71
N PRO A 55 68.03 0.76 9.46
CA PRO A 55 67.98 1.99 10.25
C PRO A 55 67.05 3.10 9.74
N ARG A 56 66.72 4.00 10.67
CA ARG A 56 66.01 5.27 10.49
C ARG A 56 66.81 6.20 9.60
N ASP A 57 66.23 6.63 8.48
CA ASP A 57 66.73 7.77 7.71
C ASP A 57 65.81 8.99 7.91
N HIS A 58 66.28 9.89 8.76
CA HIS A 58 65.71 11.21 8.96
C HIS A 58 66.23 12.12 7.85
N ARG A 59 65.42 12.37 6.82
CA ARG A 59 65.36 13.62 6.05
C ARG A 59 64.53 13.41 4.79
N ARG A 60 63.29 13.91 4.78
CA ARG A 60 62.72 14.48 3.56
C ARG A 60 61.56 15.43 3.88
N ARG A 61 61.97 16.70 3.95
CA ARG A 61 61.40 17.84 3.24
C ARG A 61 59.93 18.14 3.48
N HIS A 62 59.74 19.21 4.25
CA HIS A 62 58.60 20.10 4.22
C HIS A 62 58.03 20.31 2.80
N ARG A 63 56.91 19.66 2.51
CA ARG A 63 55.87 20.22 1.63
C ARG A 63 54.62 20.34 2.47
N ARG A 64 54.44 21.52 3.08
CA ARG A 64 53.14 21.95 3.60
C ARG A 64 52.19 22.06 2.40
N ILE A 65 51.55 20.94 2.04
CA ILE A 65 50.29 21.01 1.33
C ILE A 65 49.35 21.69 2.32
N ARG A 66 49.07 22.98 2.06
CA ARG A 66 47.95 23.68 2.67
C ARG A 66 46.70 22.92 2.23
N GLN A 67 46.37 21.84 2.93
CA GLN A 67 45.02 21.34 3.00
C GLN A 67 44.23 22.45 3.67
N THR A 68 43.74 23.38 2.86
CA THR A 68 42.60 24.18 3.22
C THR A 68 41.52 23.17 3.59
N HIS A 69 41.33 22.98 4.89
CA HIS A 69 40.11 22.41 5.44
C HIS A 69 38.97 23.33 4.98
N ARG A 70 38.53 23.19 3.72
CA ARG A 70 37.22 23.64 3.30
C ARG A 70 36.26 22.81 4.15
N ARG A 71 35.89 23.38 5.30
CA ARG A 71 34.79 22.88 6.10
C ARG A 71 33.63 22.73 5.11
N PRO A 72 33.06 21.52 4.94
CA PRO A 72 31.83 21.41 4.16
C PRO A 72 30.82 22.39 4.77
N PRO A 73 29.99 23.07 3.95
CA PRO A 73 28.97 23.98 4.45
C PRO A 73 28.16 23.27 5.54
N ALA A 74 27.81 24.00 6.60
CA ALA A 74 27.25 23.46 7.85
C ALA A 74 26.00 22.57 7.65
N ASP A 75 25.36 22.65 6.48
CA ASP A 75 24.19 21.83 6.11
C ASP A 75 24.50 20.44 5.56
N ALA A 76 25.73 20.13 5.16
CA ALA A 76 26.05 18.85 4.52
C ALA A 76 26.18 17.66 5.50
N ARG A 77 26.10 17.90 6.82
CA ARG A 77 26.33 16.88 7.86
C ARG A 77 25.16 16.70 8.82
N ARG A 78 23.95 17.15 8.50
CA ARG A 78 22.79 16.68 9.27
C ARG A 78 22.57 15.22 8.89
N PRO A 79 22.80 14.24 9.80
CA PRO A 79 22.32 12.90 9.53
C PRO A 79 20.84 13.05 9.21
N ARG A 80 20.40 12.58 8.03
CA ARG A 80 18.98 12.40 7.75
C ARG A 80 18.51 11.46 8.84
N ARG A 81 18.01 12.01 9.94
CA ARG A 81 17.39 11.25 11.02
C ARG A 81 16.19 10.63 10.35
N PHE A 82 16.34 9.38 9.90
CA PHE A 82 15.24 8.51 9.54
C PHE A 82 14.46 8.33 10.83
N ASN A 83 13.58 9.30 11.07
CA ASN A 83 12.79 9.43 12.27
C ASN A 83 11.81 8.26 12.27
N LEU A 84 12.21 7.13 12.83
CA LEU A 84 11.35 5.97 13.08
C LEU A 84 10.23 6.30 14.10
N GLY A 85 10.25 7.50 14.70
CA GLY A 85 9.22 8.04 15.59
C GLY A 85 8.96 9.55 15.41
N GLY A 86 9.30 10.13 14.26
CA GLY A 86 8.97 11.53 13.99
C GLY A 86 7.52 11.69 13.52
N PRO A 87 7.10 12.93 13.30
CA PRO A 87 5.74 13.25 12.86
C PRO A 87 5.29 12.44 11.65
N VAL A 88 6.21 12.13 10.73
CA VAL A 88 5.92 11.41 9.50
C VAL A 88 6.57 10.03 9.56
N ASN A 89 5.75 8.98 9.54
CA ASN A 89 6.19 7.60 9.36
C ASN A 89 5.62 7.06 8.04
N ARG A 90 6.43 7.13 6.98
CA ARG A 90 6.04 6.69 5.63
C ARG A 90 5.85 5.18 5.52
N ALA A 91 6.70 4.41 6.20
CA ALA A 91 6.65 2.94 6.15
C ALA A 91 5.34 2.40 6.75
N ALA A 92 4.91 2.97 7.89
CA ALA A 92 3.67 2.60 8.56
C ALA A 92 2.43 3.36 8.05
N ARG A 93 2.59 4.28 7.06
CA ARG A 93 1.55 5.21 6.59
C ARG A 93 0.86 5.95 7.74
N ARG A 94 1.65 6.58 8.60
CA ARG A 94 1.16 7.35 9.74
C ARG A 94 1.69 8.78 9.73
N LEU A 95 0.83 9.70 10.12
CA LEU A 95 1.14 11.10 10.37
C LEU A 95 0.71 11.43 11.80
N TRP A 96 1.65 11.86 12.64
CA TRP A 96 1.46 12.10 14.07
C TRP A 96 0.84 10.91 14.82
N GLY A 97 1.19 9.68 14.39
CA GLY A 97 0.65 8.44 14.94
C GLY A 97 -0.73 8.05 14.39
N ALA A 98 -1.45 8.96 13.74
CA ALA A 98 -2.73 8.68 13.08
C ALA A 98 -2.53 7.99 11.72
N PRO A 99 -3.41 7.04 11.32
CA PRO A 99 -3.33 6.39 10.02
C PRO A 99 -3.62 7.36 8.88
N VAL A 100 -2.91 7.20 7.76
CA VAL A 100 -3.08 8.01 6.55
C VAL A 100 -3.46 7.12 5.38
N VAL A 101 -4.50 7.53 4.66
CA VAL A 101 -4.92 6.93 3.39
C VAL A 101 -4.68 7.94 2.29
N VAL A 102 -4.05 7.50 1.20
CA VAL A 102 -3.83 8.32 0.01
C VAL A 102 -4.81 7.85 -1.07
N SER A 103 -5.51 8.79 -1.69
CA SER A 103 -6.48 8.51 -2.75
C SER A 103 -6.27 9.49 -3.90
N THR A 104 -6.40 9.00 -5.13
CA THR A 104 -6.39 9.82 -6.36
C THR A 104 -7.68 10.59 -6.56
N SER A 105 -8.73 10.28 -5.80
CA SER A 105 -10.01 11.02 -5.84
C SER A 105 -9.95 12.38 -5.14
N LEU A 106 -8.90 12.64 -4.36
CA LEU A 106 -8.69 13.94 -3.72
C LEU A 106 -7.97 14.90 -4.66
N ALA A 107 -8.48 16.12 -4.77
CA ALA A 107 -7.81 17.18 -5.48
C ALA A 107 -6.43 17.49 -4.86
N ALA A 108 -5.49 17.95 -5.69
CA ALA A 108 -4.19 18.40 -5.21
C ALA A 108 -4.34 19.50 -4.13
N ASN A 109 -3.39 19.57 -3.21
CA ASN A 109 -3.37 20.51 -2.08
C ASN A 109 -4.60 20.45 -1.16
N THR A 110 -5.43 19.40 -1.25
CA THR A 110 -6.56 19.19 -0.35
C THR A 110 -6.31 17.94 0.50
N ALA A 111 -6.61 18.04 1.79
CA ALA A 111 -6.65 16.89 2.69
C ALA A 111 -7.91 16.91 3.54
N TYR A 112 -8.28 15.75 4.08
CA TYR A 112 -9.35 15.62 5.06
C TYR A 112 -8.81 14.95 6.33
N LEU A 113 -9.10 15.54 7.47
CA LEU A 113 -8.94 14.91 8.77
C LEU A 113 -10.32 14.43 9.23
N VAL A 114 -10.45 13.12 9.42
CA VAL A 114 -11.74 12.47 9.67
C VAL A 114 -11.63 11.53 10.86
N ASP A 115 -12.56 11.67 11.80
CA ASP A 115 -12.82 10.66 12.81
C ASP A 115 -13.72 9.54 12.24
N PHE A 116 -13.07 8.50 11.73
CA PHE A 116 -13.76 7.30 11.24
C PHE A 116 -14.26 6.37 12.35
N ALA A 117 -13.82 6.55 13.60
CA ALA A 117 -14.20 5.68 14.70
C ALA A 117 -15.55 6.05 15.30
N GLY A 118 -15.88 7.35 15.37
CA GLY A 118 -17.10 7.82 16.02
C GLY A 118 -18.02 8.69 15.14
N SER A 119 -17.46 9.43 14.19
CA SER A 119 -18.17 10.51 13.50
C SER A 119 -18.75 10.11 12.14
N THR A 120 -18.30 8.99 11.56
CA THR A 120 -18.77 8.48 10.27
C THR A 120 -19.02 6.98 10.33
N GLU A 121 -19.89 6.48 9.45
CA GLU A 121 -20.18 5.05 9.34
C GLU A 121 -20.50 4.68 7.89
N LEU A 122 -20.10 3.48 7.48
CA LEU A 122 -20.44 2.90 6.18
C LEU A 122 -21.47 1.78 6.41
N HIS A 123 -22.65 1.92 5.83
CA HIS A 123 -23.73 0.93 5.90
C HIS A 123 -23.75 0.09 4.63
N MET A 124 -23.49 -1.19 4.76
CA MET A 124 -23.54 -2.14 3.65
C MET A 124 -24.96 -2.68 3.47
N ARG A 125 -25.56 -2.45 2.30
CA ARG A 125 -26.83 -3.10 1.89
C ARG A 125 -26.57 -4.40 1.14
N GLN A 126 -25.54 -4.42 0.30
CA GLN A 126 -25.08 -5.57 -0.45
C GLN A 126 -23.56 -5.49 -0.60
N ASP A 127 -22.86 -6.56 -0.24
CA ASP A 127 -21.41 -6.70 -0.44
C ASP A 127 -21.07 -6.68 -1.93
N ALA A 128 -19.78 -6.57 -2.24
CA ALA A 128 -19.32 -6.61 -3.63
C ALA A 128 -19.66 -7.97 -4.25
N THR A 129 -20.51 -7.96 -5.28
CA THR A 129 -20.87 -9.13 -6.08
C THR A 129 -20.34 -8.97 -7.49
N VAL A 130 -19.82 -10.07 -8.04
CA VAL A 130 -19.34 -10.14 -9.42
C VAL A 130 -20.31 -11.01 -10.21
N ASP A 131 -20.92 -10.42 -11.22
CA ASP A 131 -21.79 -11.09 -12.18
C ASP A 131 -21.18 -11.00 -13.58
N TRP A 132 -21.68 -11.85 -14.48
CA TRP A 132 -21.31 -11.80 -15.90
C TRP A 132 -22.56 -11.94 -16.77
N SER A 133 -22.47 -11.43 -17.99
CA SER A 133 -23.50 -11.59 -19.01
C SER A 133 -22.88 -11.58 -20.41
N GLU A 134 -23.45 -12.39 -21.29
CA GLU A 134 -23.18 -12.40 -22.73
C GLU A 134 -24.36 -11.78 -23.52
N ASN A 135 -25.43 -11.40 -22.82
CA ASN A 135 -26.69 -10.97 -23.45
C ASN A 135 -26.85 -9.45 -23.55
N LEU A 136 -25.75 -8.67 -23.44
CA LEU A 136 -25.86 -7.24 -23.67
C LEU A 136 -25.84 -6.96 -25.17
N TYR A 137 -26.87 -6.25 -25.65
CA TYR A 137 -26.98 -5.82 -27.03
C TYR A 137 -26.32 -4.45 -27.21
N ASP A 138 -25.47 -4.34 -28.22
CA ASP A 138 -24.87 -3.09 -28.68
C ASP A 138 -25.40 -2.82 -30.10
N PRO A 139 -26.10 -1.70 -30.34
CA PRO A 139 -26.72 -1.40 -31.63
C PRO A 139 -25.70 -1.14 -32.75
N ASP A 140 -24.44 -0.85 -32.42
CA ASP A 140 -23.39 -0.52 -33.39
C ASP A 140 -22.17 -1.47 -33.29
N ALA A 141 -22.39 -2.66 -32.73
CA ALA A 141 -21.32 -3.59 -32.37
C ALA A 141 -20.46 -4.10 -33.54
N LEU A 142 -21.01 -4.12 -34.75
CA LEU A 142 -20.34 -4.58 -35.98
C LEU A 142 -20.24 -3.46 -37.04
N GLY A 143 -20.50 -2.21 -36.65
CA GLY A 143 -20.59 -1.06 -37.55
C GLY A 143 -21.87 -0.26 -37.33
N ALA A 144 -21.93 0.93 -37.92
CA ALA A 144 -23.08 1.84 -37.76
C ALA A 144 -24.39 1.16 -38.21
N GLY A 145 -25.34 1.05 -37.29
CA GLY A 145 -26.63 0.41 -37.52
C GLY A 145 -26.62 -1.12 -37.56
N VAL A 146 -25.47 -1.77 -37.33
CA VAL A 146 -25.33 -3.22 -37.31
C VAL A 146 -25.09 -3.69 -35.88
N GLY A 147 -26.17 -4.00 -35.19
CA GLY A 147 -26.11 -4.42 -33.80
C GLY A 147 -25.86 -5.92 -33.62
N ALA A 148 -25.20 -6.25 -32.51
CA ALA A 148 -24.96 -7.63 -32.11
C ALA A 148 -24.87 -7.74 -30.59
N SER A 149 -25.27 -8.89 -30.05
CA SER A 149 -25.04 -9.20 -28.64
C SER A 149 -23.55 -9.46 -28.36
N ASP A 150 -23.14 -9.32 -27.10
CA ASP A 150 -21.82 -9.75 -26.64
C ASP A 150 -21.59 -11.24 -26.99
N TRP A 151 -22.61 -12.11 -26.90
CA TRP A 151 -22.56 -13.52 -27.33
C TRP A 151 -22.23 -13.70 -28.82
N ALA A 152 -22.92 -12.97 -29.71
CA ALA A 152 -22.69 -13.06 -31.15
C ALA A 152 -21.28 -12.58 -31.55
N ARG A 153 -20.65 -11.76 -30.70
CA ARG A 153 -19.27 -11.30 -30.83
C ARG A 153 -18.26 -12.17 -30.08
N ASN A 154 -18.70 -13.25 -29.43
CA ASN A 154 -17.87 -14.10 -28.58
C ASN A 154 -17.17 -13.32 -27.45
N LEU A 155 -17.91 -12.42 -26.81
CA LEU A 155 -17.46 -11.59 -25.68
C LEU A 155 -18.25 -11.92 -24.41
N ILE A 156 -17.58 -11.82 -23.26
CA ILE A 156 -18.19 -11.93 -21.93
C ILE A 156 -17.99 -10.61 -21.21
N ARG A 157 -19.08 -10.04 -20.69
CA ARG A 157 -19.03 -8.81 -19.89
C ARG A 157 -19.11 -9.14 -18.42
N TRP A 158 -18.06 -8.81 -17.69
CA TRP A 158 -18.01 -8.90 -16.24
C TRP A 158 -18.44 -7.59 -15.60
N ARG A 159 -19.16 -7.69 -14.48
CA ARG A 159 -19.63 -6.53 -13.73
C ARG A 159 -19.46 -6.80 -12.25
N ALA A 160 -18.78 -5.89 -11.55
CA ALA A 160 -18.67 -5.90 -10.09
C ALA A 160 -19.49 -4.75 -9.52
N GLU A 161 -20.45 -5.06 -8.65
CA GLU A 161 -21.33 -4.07 -8.00
C GLU A 161 -21.30 -4.22 -6.48
N MET A 162 -21.38 -3.11 -5.77
CA MET A 162 -21.71 -3.10 -4.33
C MET A 162 -22.80 -2.07 -4.08
N ARG A 163 -23.56 -2.25 -2.98
CA ARG A 163 -24.56 -1.25 -2.55
C ARG A 163 -24.26 -0.86 -1.11
N ALA A 164 -23.75 0.35 -0.94
CA ALA A 164 -23.41 0.91 0.37
C ALA A 164 -23.93 2.34 0.50
N GLY A 165 -24.28 2.73 1.73
CA GLY A 165 -24.60 4.10 2.11
C GLY A 165 -23.54 4.64 3.06
N PHE A 166 -23.21 5.91 2.96
CA PHE A 166 -22.28 6.59 3.86
C PHE A 166 -23.03 7.58 4.75
N VAL A 167 -22.77 7.53 6.05
CA VAL A 167 -23.46 8.35 7.04
C VAL A 167 -22.44 9.18 7.81
N VAL A 168 -22.70 10.48 7.95
CA VAL A 168 -21.95 11.38 8.83
C VAL A 168 -22.80 11.66 10.07
N LYS A 169 -22.39 11.11 11.21
CA LYS A 169 -23.09 11.28 12.49
C LYS A 169 -22.81 12.63 13.12
N ARG A 170 -21.57 13.12 12.97
CA ARG A 170 -21.10 14.38 13.57
C ARG A 170 -20.25 15.12 12.56
N ALA A 171 -20.80 16.19 11.97
CA ALA A 171 -20.09 16.97 10.94
C ALA A 171 -18.78 17.59 11.47
N ALA A 172 -18.75 18.00 12.75
CA ALA A 172 -17.55 18.56 13.38
C ALA A 172 -16.37 17.57 13.47
N GLY A 173 -16.60 16.26 13.29
CA GLY A 173 -15.55 15.24 13.23
C GLY A 173 -14.85 15.14 11.87
N VAL A 174 -15.22 16.00 10.90
CA VAL A 174 -14.65 16.05 9.55
C VAL A 174 -14.15 17.45 9.29
N VAL A 175 -12.86 17.59 9.00
CA VAL A 175 -12.23 18.87 8.67
C VAL A 175 -11.59 18.76 7.29
N LYS A 176 -11.95 19.67 6.39
CA LYS A 176 -11.24 19.89 5.14
C LYS A 176 -10.07 20.83 5.39
N ILE A 177 -8.90 20.45 4.88
CA ILE A 177 -7.66 21.21 4.99
C ILE A 177 -7.29 21.65 3.58
N ASP A 178 -7.09 22.96 3.42
CA ASP A 178 -6.48 23.55 2.24
C ASP A 178 -5.00 23.79 2.52
N LEU A 179 -4.15 23.30 1.64
CA LEU A 179 -2.69 23.40 1.72
C LEU A 179 -2.11 24.38 0.71
N THR A 180 -2.96 25.15 0.02
CA THR A 180 -2.51 26.27 -0.80
C THR A 180 -1.79 27.30 0.08
N GLN A 181 -0.64 27.78 -0.38
CA GLN A 181 0.05 28.83 0.34
C GLN A 181 -0.79 30.12 0.29
N PRO A 182 -1.04 30.78 1.42
CA PRO A 182 -1.58 32.13 1.38
C PRO A 182 -0.56 33.03 0.67
N VAL A 183 -1.07 33.80 -0.30
CA VAL A 183 -0.30 34.83 -1.02
C VAL A 183 -0.04 36.01 -0.10
#